data_AF-A0A7X9DBJ2-F1
#
_entry.id   AF-A0A7X9DBJ2-F1
#
_cell.length_a   1.000
_cell.length_b   1.000
_cell.length_c   1.000
_cell.angle_alpha   90.00
_cell.angle_beta   90.00
_cell.angle_gamma   90.00
#
_symmetry.space_group_name_H-M   'P 1'
#
loop_
_entity.id
_entity.type
_entity.pdbx_description
1 polymer ?
#
loop_
_entity_poly.entity_id
_entity_poly.type
_entity_poly.pdbx_seq_one_letter_code
_entity_poly.pdbx_strand_id
1 'polypeptide(L)'
;MKANGTCDDNGALVGAFMLWCCAIEYFGGLYTGNPNNNSAIKRFKGFITKYMSKYDYQKVYDLRWSLLHYYSPHHFVLYHQGDLNNNKYKHLSSSKRGIMLHLGWSVKDLEDGVNKYRRELKKSDELKMKAWEYYKKQYPIMPLKIKEIYQNNKGLD
;
A
#
# COMPACT_ATOMS: atom_id res chain seq x y z
N MET A 1 18.65 -0.14 -16.32
CA MET A 1 18.30 -1.56 -16.55
C MET A 1 19.57 -2.27 -16.97
N LYS A 2 20.01 -3.31 -16.25
CA LYS A 2 21.11 -4.15 -16.74
C LYS A 2 20.63 -4.99 -17.92
N ALA A 3 21.54 -5.36 -18.81
CA ALA A 3 21.26 -6.14 -20.02
C ALA A 3 20.66 -7.54 -19.75
N ASN A 4 20.74 -8.03 -18.51
CA ASN A 4 20.15 -9.30 -18.06
C ASN A 4 18.70 -9.16 -17.53
N GLY A 5 18.07 -7.99 -17.68
CA GLY A 5 16.72 -7.75 -17.18
C GLY A 5 16.59 -7.63 -15.66
N THR A 6 17.69 -7.77 -14.90
CA THR A 6 17.64 -7.57 -13.44
C THR A 6 17.72 -6.08 -13.11
N CYS A 7 16.72 -5.59 -12.39
CA CYS A 7 16.76 -4.27 -11.76
C CYS A 7 17.49 -4.39 -10.43
N ASP A 8 18.80 -4.12 -10.42
CA ASP A 8 19.55 -3.83 -9.20
C ASP A 8 18.79 -2.78 -8.37
N ASP A 9 18.50 -3.10 -7.11
CA ASP A 9 17.78 -2.35 -6.07
C ASP A 9 16.36 -1.85 -6.40
N ASN A 10 16.09 -1.40 -7.63
CA ASN A 10 14.83 -0.82 -8.06
C ASN A 10 13.66 -1.82 -8.06
N GLY A 11 13.92 -3.11 -8.30
CA GLY A 11 12.87 -4.13 -8.27
C GLY A 11 12.26 -4.32 -6.87
N ALA A 12 13.11 -4.34 -5.84
CA ALA A 12 12.68 -4.40 -4.44
C ALA A 12 11.89 -3.14 -4.04
N LEU A 13 12.28 -1.97 -4.54
CA LEU A 13 11.56 -0.70 -4.30
C LEU A 13 10.15 -0.72 -4.92
N VAL A 14 10.02 -1.21 -6.15
CA VAL A 14 8.72 -1.35 -6.81
C VAL A 14 7.85 -2.34 -6.03
N GLY A 15 8.38 -3.50 -5.64
CA GLY A 15 7.65 -4.47 -4.82
C GLY A 15 7.17 -3.89 -3.48
N ALA A 16 8.04 -3.18 -2.77
CA ALA A 16 7.71 -2.52 -1.51
C ALA A 16 6.65 -1.41 -1.70
N PHE A 17 6.74 -0.62 -2.76
CA PHE A 17 5.71 0.36 -3.11
C PHE A 17 4.36 -0.31 -3.40
N MET A 18 4.35 -1.41 -4.15
CA MET A 18 3.12 -2.15 -4.44
C MET A 18 2.48 -2.73 -3.18
N LEU A 19 3.27 -3.30 -2.27
CA LEU A 19 2.78 -3.76 -0.96
C LEU A 19 2.22 -2.61 -0.13
N TRP A 20 2.87 -1.46 -0.13
CA TRP A 20 2.37 -0.25 0.52
C TRP A 20 1.02 0.20 -0.06
N CYS A 21 0.86 0.17 -1.39
CA CYS A 21 -0.43 0.43 -2.03
C CYS A 21 -1.51 -0.59 -1.65
N CYS A 22 -1.18 -1.89 -1.61
CA CYS A 22 -2.11 -2.94 -1.18
C CYS A 22 -2.58 -2.71 0.26
N ALA A 23 -1.67 -2.30 1.15
CA ALA A 23 -2.02 -1.97 2.53
C ALA A 23 -2.98 -0.78 2.61
N ILE A 24 -2.72 0.31 1.88
CA ILE A 24 -3.65 1.46 1.78
C ILE A 24 -5.03 1.02 1.28
N GLU A 25 -5.08 0.20 0.24
CA GLU A 25 -6.36 -0.28 -0.31
C GLU A 25 -7.12 -1.14 0.71
N TYR A 26 -6.42 -2.01 1.44
CA TYR A 26 -7.02 -2.82 2.49
C TYR A 26 -7.60 -1.97 3.63
N PHE A 27 -6.83 -1.04 4.19
CA PHE A 27 -7.32 -0.14 5.22
C PHE A 27 -8.41 0.81 4.70
N GLY A 28 -8.36 1.21 3.44
CA GLY A 28 -9.43 1.94 2.77
C GLY A 28 -10.72 1.12 2.64
N GLY A 29 -10.60 -0.18 2.42
CA GLY A 29 -11.73 -1.12 2.49
C GLY A 29 -12.36 -1.15 3.87
N LEU A 30 -11.54 -1.30 4.91
CA LEU A 30 -12.00 -1.28 6.31
C LEU A 30 -12.66 0.06 6.69
N TYR A 31 -12.14 1.17 6.18
CA TYR A 31 -12.70 2.51 6.43
C TYR A 31 -14.03 2.73 5.70
N THR A 32 -14.12 2.33 4.43
CA THR A 32 -15.30 2.58 3.59
C THR A 32 -16.41 1.54 3.74
N GLY A 33 -16.08 0.34 4.24
CA GLY A 33 -17.01 -0.80 4.27
C GLY A 33 -17.32 -1.38 2.89
N ASN A 34 -16.58 -0.99 1.85
CA ASN A 34 -16.90 -1.35 0.47
C ASN A 34 -16.06 -2.55 0.00
N PRO A 35 -16.65 -3.75 -0.12
CA PRO A 35 -15.92 -4.97 -0.50
C PRO A 35 -15.74 -5.14 -2.02
N ASN A 36 -16.35 -4.27 -2.83
CA ASN A 36 -16.38 -4.43 -4.28
C ASN A 36 -15.01 -4.10 -4.89
N ASN A 37 -14.48 -5.04 -5.68
CA ASN A 37 -13.20 -4.88 -6.38
C ASN A 37 -13.18 -3.68 -7.34
N ASN A 38 -14.32 -3.34 -7.95
CA ASN A 38 -14.45 -2.16 -8.82
C ASN A 38 -14.38 -0.84 -8.05
N SER A 39 -14.28 -0.89 -6.72
CA SER A 39 -14.15 0.28 -5.85
C SER A 39 -12.74 0.45 -5.27
N ALA A 40 -11.73 -0.20 -5.84
CA ALA A 40 -10.31 -0.05 -5.47
C ALA A 40 -9.89 1.42 -5.33
N ILE A 41 -10.14 2.24 -6.37
CA ILE A 41 -9.82 3.67 -6.36
C ILE A 41 -10.58 4.43 -5.26
N LYS A 42 -11.84 4.06 -4.97
CA LYS A 42 -12.64 4.70 -3.91
C LYS A 42 -12.08 4.37 -2.53
N ARG A 43 -11.70 3.12 -2.28
CA ARG A 43 -11.03 2.69 -1.04
C ARG A 43 -9.72 3.43 -0.84
N PHE A 44 -8.89 3.44 -1.89
CA PHE A 44 -7.58 4.07 -1.92
C PHE A 44 -7.68 5.58 -1.63
N LYS A 45 -8.55 6.28 -2.37
CA LYS A 45 -8.87 7.70 -2.15
C LYS A 45 -9.36 7.96 -0.74
N GLY A 46 -10.32 7.18 -0.26
CA GLY A 46 -10.94 7.37 1.05
C GLY A 46 -9.91 7.33 2.18
N PHE A 47 -8.99 6.35 2.14
CA PHE A 47 -7.96 6.24 3.17
C PHE A 47 -6.92 7.35 3.08
N ILE A 48 -6.40 7.63 1.88
CA ILE A 48 -5.39 8.68 1.70
C ILE A 48 -5.94 10.04 2.12
N THR A 49 -7.11 10.43 1.62
CA THR A 49 -7.70 11.73 1.93
C THR A 49 -7.97 11.89 3.42
N LYS A 50 -8.39 10.82 4.12
CA LYS A 50 -8.74 10.90 5.55
C LYS A 50 -7.52 10.82 6.47
N TYR A 51 -6.59 9.89 6.23
CA TYR A 51 -5.55 9.53 7.20
C TYR A 51 -4.12 9.86 6.74
N MET A 52 -3.92 10.09 5.45
CA MET A 52 -2.63 10.38 4.83
C MET A 52 -2.71 11.62 3.93
N SER A 53 -3.40 12.68 4.38
CA SER A 53 -3.81 13.84 3.58
C SER A 53 -2.68 14.64 2.92
N LYS A 54 -1.42 14.42 3.32
CA LYS A 54 -0.25 15.01 2.66
C LYS A 54 0.09 14.37 1.30
N TYR A 55 -0.51 13.22 0.99
CA TYR A 55 -0.37 12.54 -0.29
C TYR A 55 -1.47 12.98 -1.24
N ASP A 56 -1.10 13.21 -2.50
CA ASP A 56 -2.04 13.33 -3.59
C ASP A 56 -2.47 11.92 -4.04
N TYR A 57 -3.68 11.51 -3.66
CA TYR A 57 -4.16 10.15 -3.94
C TYR A 57 -4.15 9.82 -5.43
N GLN A 58 -4.40 10.80 -6.31
CA GLN A 58 -4.48 10.58 -7.74
C GLN A 58 -3.09 10.25 -8.27
N LYS A 59 -2.08 11.07 -7.95
CA LYS A 59 -0.70 10.81 -8.37
C LYS A 59 -0.18 9.48 -7.85
N VAL A 60 -0.51 9.11 -6.61
CA VAL A 60 -0.08 7.83 -6.03
C VAL A 60 -0.75 6.66 -6.75
N TYR A 61 -2.04 6.77 -7.03
CA TYR A 61 -2.78 5.74 -7.78
C TYR A 61 -2.29 5.61 -9.23
N ASP A 62 -1.97 6.73 -9.87
CA ASP A 62 -1.40 6.76 -11.22
C ASP A 62 -0.01 6.10 -11.25
N LEU A 63 0.83 6.33 -10.23
CA LEU A 63 2.12 5.63 -10.09
C LEU A 63 1.92 4.12 -9.94
N ARG A 64 0.97 3.67 -9.11
CA ARG A 64 0.63 2.24 -8.96
C ARG A 64 0.22 1.64 -10.31
N TRP A 65 -0.64 2.33 -11.06
CA TRP A 65 -1.11 1.86 -12.36
C TRP A 65 0.03 1.81 -13.38
N SER A 66 0.88 2.85 -13.41
CA SER A 66 2.02 2.95 -14.32
C SER A 66 3.07 1.87 -14.06
N LEU A 67 3.38 1.59 -12.78
CA LEU A 67 4.30 0.53 -12.40
C LEU A 67 3.73 -0.87 -12.69
N LEU A 68 2.43 -1.08 -12.47
CA LEU A 68 1.78 -2.38 -12.70
C LEU A 68 1.71 -2.73 -14.20
N HIS A 69 1.39 -1.77 -15.06
CA HIS A 69 1.14 -2.03 -16.48
C HIS A 69 2.32 -1.74 -17.40
N TYR A 70 3.17 -0.77 -17.03
CA TYR A 70 4.25 -0.31 -17.91
C TYR A 70 5.64 -0.43 -17.29
N TYR A 71 5.74 -0.87 -16.03
CA TYR A 71 7.01 -0.91 -15.28
C TYR A 71 7.79 0.43 -15.35
N SER A 72 7.06 1.53 -15.49
CA SER A 72 7.60 2.88 -15.65
C SER A 72 7.09 3.76 -14.51
N PRO A 73 7.97 4.49 -13.81
CA PRO A 73 7.53 5.44 -12.80
C PRO A 73 7.02 6.73 -13.47
N HIS A 74 5.75 7.06 -13.24
CA HIS A 74 5.16 8.36 -13.57
C HIS A 74 4.96 9.20 -12.29
N HIS A 75 5.17 10.52 -12.39
CA HIS A 75 5.03 11.52 -11.31
C HIS A 75 6.00 11.40 -10.13
N PHE A 76 6.42 10.21 -9.73
CA PHE A 76 7.30 10.00 -8.58
C PHE A 76 8.63 9.35 -8.94
N VAL A 77 9.66 9.71 -8.18
CA VAL A 77 10.96 9.03 -8.14
C VAL A 77 10.99 8.20 -6.86
N LEU A 78 10.88 6.87 -6.99
CA LEU A 78 11.00 5.94 -5.87
C LEU A 78 12.47 5.87 -5.43
N TYR A 79 12.71 5.99 -4.12
CA TYR A 79 14.04 5.81 -3.56
C TYR A 79 14.00 5.31 -2.12
N HIS A 80 15.09 4.64 -1.75
CA HIS A 80 15.38 4.22 -0.39
C HIS A 80 16.90 4.36 -0.23
N GLN A 81 17.35 5.39 0.47
CA GLN A 81 18.78 5.65 0.68
C GLN A 81 19.02 6.08 2.11
N GLY A 82 19.91 5.39 2.81
CA GLY A 82 20.53 5.84 4.07
C GLY A 82 19.58 6.27 5.19
N ASP A 83 20.14 6.93 6.21
CA ASP A 83 19.46 7.37 7.43
C ASP A 83 18.10 8.03 7.15
N LEU A 84 17.06 7.47 7.76
CA LEU A 84 15.67 7.91 7.64
C LEU A 84 15.55 9.40 7.98
N ASN A 85 16.22 9.88 9.01
CA ASN A 85 16.10 11.26 9.48
C ASN A 85 16.67 12.26 8.46
N ASN A 86 17.80 11.92 7.84
CA ASN A 86 18.46 12.75 6.83
C ASN A 86 17.72 12.82 5.50
N ASN A 87 16.68 12.00 5.29
CA ASN A 87 15.88 12.01 4.06
C ASN A 87 14.45 12.49 4.27
N LYS A 88 14.09 12.90 5.49
CA LYS A 88 12.74 13.39 5.82
C LYS A 88 12.31 14.56 4.93
N TYR A 89 13.19 15.54 4.74
CA TYR A 89 12.90 16.75 3.95
C TYR A 89 12.83 16.48 2.45
N LYS A 90 13.40 15.36 1.98
CA LYS A 90 13.31 14.93 0.58
C LYS A 90 12.05 14.09 0.31
N HIS A 91 11.36 13.61 1.33
CA HIS A 91 10.14 12.83 1.13
C HIS A 91 8.98 13.78 0.72
N LEU A 92 8.36 13.51 -0.42
CA LEU A 92 7.36 14.32 -1.12
C LEU A 92 7.86 15.68 -1.63
N SER A 93 9.18 15.91 -1.68
CA SER A 93 9.74 17.11 -2.30
C SER A 93 9.77 17.01 -3.82
N SER A 94 9.60 18.13 -4.53
CA SER A 94 9.79 18.18 -5.97
C SER A 94 11.27 18.01 -6.37
N SER A 95 11.51 17.30 -7.47
CA SER A 95 12.82 17.18 -8.12
C SER A 95 12.67 17.38 -9.63
N LYS A 96 13.80 17.55 -10.35
CA LYS A 96 13.80 17.64 -11.82
C LYS A 96 13.18 16.42 -12.52
N ARG A 97 13.10 15.27 -11.84
CA ARG A 97 12.61 14.00 -12.38
C ARG A 97 11.20 13.63 -11.88
N GLY A 98 10.58 14.45 -11.03
CA GLY A 98 9.29 14.16 -10.39
C GLY A 98 9.32 14.37 -8.87
N ILE A 99 8.26 13.93 -8.19
CA ILE A 99 8.12 14.01 -6.74
C ILE A 99 8.91 12.87 -6.09
N MET A 100 9.77 13.19 -5.14
CA MET A 100 10.59 12.21 -4.45
C MET A 100 9.73 11.40 -3.46
N LEU A 101 9.64 10.07 -3.61
CA LEU A 101 8.91 9.21 -2.67
C LEU A 101 9.88 8.27 -1.95
N HIS A 102 10.20 8.63 -0.70
CA HIS A 102 11.04 7.78 0.16
C HIS A 102 10.22 6.68 0.83
N LEU A 103 10.50 5.42 0.52
CA LEU A 103 9.67 4.30 1.00
C LEU A 103 9.65 4.14 2.52
N GLY A 104 10.79 4.37 3.20
CA GLY A 104 10.82 4.29 4.67
C GLY A 104 9.92 5.34 5.34
N TRP A 105 9.79 6.53 4.73
CA TRP A 105 8.86 7.54 5.23
C TRP A 105 7.43 7.23 4.84
N SER A 106 7.20 6.66 3.64
CA SER A 106 5.89 6.16 3.23
C SER A 106 5.32 5.11 4.18
N VAL A 107 6.15 4.16 4.64
CA VAL A 107 5.75 3.17 5.64
C VAL A 107 5.41 3.85 6.96
N LYS A 108 6.26 4.75 7.46
CA LYS A 108 5.99 5.49 8.70
C LYS A 108 4.69 6.30 8.64
N ASP A 109 4.41 6.92 7.50
CA ASP A 109 3.17 7.67 7.30
C ASP A 109 1.94 6.78 7.24
N LEU A 110 2.08 5.58 6.68
CA LEU A 110 1.02 4.58 6.70
C LEU A 110 0.76 4.11 8.14
N GLU A 111 1.80 3.82 8.92
CA GLU A 111 1.67 3.46 10.33
C GLU A 111 0.94 4.57 11.12
N ASP A 112 1.33 5.83 10.92
CA ASP A 112 0.67 6.99 11.52
C ASP A 112 -0.80 7.09 11.08
N GLY A 113 -1.09 6.88 9.79
CA GLY A 113 -2.45 6.85 9.25
C GLY A 113 -3.30 5.74 9.85
N VAL A 114 -2.76 4.52 9.96
CA VAL A 114 -3.40 3.37 10.59
C VAL A 114 -3.65 3.62 12.07
N ASN A 115 -2.70 4.22 12.78
CA ASN A 115 -2.87 4.56 14.19
C ASN A 115 -3.96 5.63 14.41
N LYS A 116 -4.12 6.59 13.49
CA LYS A 116 -5.28 7.51 13.49
C LYS A 116 -6.58 6.74 13.26
N TYR A 117 -6.64 5.91 12.23
CA TYR A 117 -7.81 5.06 11.94
C TYR A 117 -8.20 4.19 13.13
N ARG A 118 -7.26 3.48 13.76
CA ARG A 118 -7.51 2.63 14.93
C ARG A 118 -8.08 3.41 16.12
N ARG A 119 -7.62 4.64 16.34
CA ARG A 119 -8.16 5.51 17.40
C ARG A 119 -9.60 5.93 17.13
N GLU A 120 -9.95 6.22 15.88
CA GLU A 120 -11.33 6.52 15.48
C GLU A 120 -12.22 5.28 15.54
N LEU A 121 -11.71 4.13 15.08
CA LEU A 121 -12.41 2.84 15.10
C LEU A 121 -12.87 2.44 16.50
N LYS A 122 -12.06 2.69 17.52
CA LYS A 122 -12.44 2.41 18.92
C LYS A 122 -13.66 3.23 19.38
N LYS A 123 -13.86 4.42 18.81
CA LYS A 123 -14.86 5.41 19.25
C LYS A 123 -16.14 5.41 18.41
N SER A 124 -16.09 4.93 17.17
CA SER A 124 -17.23 5.00 16.24
C SER A 124 -17.79 3.61 15.96
N ASP A 125 -19.03 3.35 16.39
CA ASP A 125 -19.71 2.08 16.12
C ASP A 125 -20.04 1.89 14.65
N GLU A 126 -20.39 2.98 13.94
CA GLU A 126 -20.54 2.97 12.48
C GLU A 126 -19.27 2.48 11.79
N LEU A 127 -18.10 2.98 12.22
CA LEU A 127 -16.83 2.58 11.63
C LEU A 127 -16.48 1.12 11.94
N LYS A 128 -16.84 0.63 13.14
CA LYS A 128 -16.69 -0.79 13.49
C LYS A 128 -17.54 -1.68 12.60
N MET A 129 -18.79 -1.29 12.35
CA MET A 129 -19.69 -2.01 11.45
C MET A 129 -19.12 -2.08 10.02
N LYS A 130 -18.69 -0.95 9.46
CA LYS A 130 -18.05 -0.90 8.13
C LYS A 130 -16.81 -1.79 8.06
N ALA A 131 -15.93 -1.70 9.05
CA ALA A 131 -14.72 -2.51 9.11
C ALA A 131 -15.03 -4.01 9.16
N TRP A 132 -16.03 -4.40 9.95
CA TRP A 132 -16.48 -5.79 10.08
C TRP A 132 -17.09 -6.32 8.76
N GLU A 133 -17.94 -5.53 8.12
CA GLU A 133 -18.54 -5.88 6.83
C GLU A 133 -17.52 -6.10 5.72
N TYR A 134 -16.44 -5.31 5.73
CA TYR A 134 -15.33 -5.49 4.80
C TYR A 134 -14.50 -6.73 5.17
N TYR A 135 -14.10 -6.85 6.44
CA TYR A 135 -13.24 -7.94 6.93
C TYR A 135 -13.80 -9.33 6.62
N LYS A 136 -15.10 -9.54 6.84
CA LYS A 136 -15.75 -10.85 6.61
C LYS A 136 -15.78 -11.27 5.13
N LYS A 137 -15.58 -10.33 4.20
CA LYS A 137 -15.61 -10.55 2.75
C LYS A 137 -14.21 -10.57 2.13
N GLN A 138 -13.26 -9.90 2.77
CA GLN A 138 -11.90 -9.71 2.29
C GLN A 138 -10.93 -10.08 3.41
N TYR A 139 -10.75 -11.39 3.61
CA TYR A 139 -9.79 -11.89 4.58
C TYR A 139 -8.39 -11.41 4.20
N PRO A 140 -7.59 -10.89 5.15
CA PRO A 140 -6.17 -10.70 4.88
C PRO A 140 -5.58 -12.06 4.49
N ILE A 141 -4.60 -12.07 3.58
CA ILE A 141 -3.84 -13.27 3.24
C ILE A 141 -3.22 -13.78 4.54
N MET A 142 -3.87 -14.75 5.18
CA MET A 142 -3.29 -15.43 6.31
C MET A 142 -2.21 -16.32 5.73
N PRO A 143 -0.98 -16.32 6.27
CA PRO A 143 -0.01 -17.32 5.88
C PRO A 143 -0.66 -18.67 6.14
N LEU A 144 -0.94 -19.42 5.07
CA LEU A 144 -1.41 -20.79 5.17
C LEU A 144 -0.39 -21.50 6.06
N LYS A 145 -0.87 -22.16 7.14
CA LYS A 145 0.02 -23.02 7.92
C LYS A 145 0.53 -24.07 6.93
N ILE A 146 1.83 -24.04 6.61
CA ILE A 146 2.47 -24.91 5.62
C ILE A 146 2.11 -26.40 5.84
N LYS A 147 1.82 -26.80 7.09
CA LYS A 147 1.34 -28.15 7.44
C LYS A 147 0.07 -28.60 6.70
N GLU A 148 -0.84 -27.68 6.36
CA GLU A 148 -2.12 -28.01 5.69
C GLU A 148 -1.95 -28.27 4.19
N ILE A 149 -0.90 -27.72 3.57
CA ILE A 149 -0.60 -27.94 2.14
C ILE A 149 -0.05 -29.35 1.91
N TYR A 150 0.74 -29.88 2.84
CA TYR A 150 1.30 -31.23 2.74
C TYR A 150 0.31 -32.36 3.09
N GLN A 151 -0.77 -32.05 3.80
CA GLN A 151 -1.82 -33.04 4.10
C GLN A 151 -2.79 -33.22 2.93
N ASN A 152 -3.09 -32.17 2.18
CA ASN A 152 -3.97 -32.24 1.01
C ASN A 152 -3.33 -32.88 -0.24
N ASN A 153 -1.99 -33.00 -0.28
CA ASN A 153 -1.28 -33.67 -1.37
C ASN A 153 -0.97 -35.16 -1.09
N LYS A 154 -1.41 -35.72 0.03
CA LYS A 154 -1.26 -37.16 0.36
C LYS A 154 -2.52 -38.00 0.07
N GLY A 155 -3.53 -37.42 -0.59
CA GLY A 155 -4.77 -38.10 -0.99
C GLY A 155 -4.91 -38.32 -2.50
N LEU A 156 -3.84 -38.13 -3.27
CA LEU A 156 -3.77 -38.37 -4.71
C LEU A 156 -2.59 -39.30 -5.01
N ASP A 157 -2.64 -40.50 -4.43
CA ASP A 157 -1.93 -41.69 -4.91
C ASP A 157 -2.98 -42.78 -5.20
#